data_AF-A0ABD1SFR7-F1
#
_entry.id   AF-A0ABD1SFR7-F1
#
_cell.length_a   1.000
_cell.length_b   1.000
_cell.length_c   1.000
_cell.angle_alpha   90.00
_cell.angle_beta   90.00
_cell.angle_gamma   90.00
#
_symmetry.space_group_name_H-M   'P 1'
#
loop_
_entity.id
_entity.type
_entity.pdbx_description
1 polymer ?
#
loop_
_entity_poly.entity_id
_entity_poly.type
_entity_poly.pdbx_seq_one_letter_code
_entity_poly.pdbx_strand_id
1 'polypeptide(L)'
;MARTILVQARDTGKLCEELESAIYEHRLDDAWNLHEQHMHIEGFPRKSIVNNFLTALTSSLDYQWIEKGYGLVEKAWEEHKQNLFDKETLLYLSLGLAKCGLPIPASTILRKLIEMEQFPPVTAWSAILAYMSQNSSGSYLAAELVLEIGYLFQNGRVDPRKNSNEPLIAMKPNTTACNIALAGCLLFGTTRKAEQVLDMMPRINVKTDATLLIIMAHIYERNGRREELKMLKRHIDEVQNLSDLQFRQFYNCLLSCHLKFRDLDSASHMVLEMLEKAKKAQNALSLANLSFETDKKCSTSPHRHVSGEELNHINFDGSENPSLVQRHFLSYEIFYRDRKFSRLETEATELLDVLIMKLLRQVELITTERGVLQPTESAYVKLIKVYLEAGRNKGFGRISNQGRERKFSDIC
;
A
#
# COMPACT_ATOMS: atom_id res chain seq x y z
N MET A 1 -69.34 -17.13 -6.74
CA MET A 1 -68.80 -16.82 -5.40
C MET A 1 -67.44 -16.18 -5.57
N ALA A 2 -67.38 -14.84 -5.56
CA ALA A 2 -66.14 -14.10 -5.60
C ALA A 2 -65.56 -14.06 -4.18
N ARG A 3 -64.40 -14.72 -3.96
CA ARG A 3 -63.63 -14.57 -2.73
C ARG A 3 -62.86 -13.26 -2.82
N THR A 4 -63.35 -12.25 -2.11
CA THR A 4 -62.64 -11.01 -1.83
C THR A 4 -61.43 -11.36 -0.96
N ILE A 5 -60.23 -11.37 -1.55
CA ILE A 5 -58.99 -11.37 -0.77
C ILE A 5 -58.87 -9.95 -0.20
N LEU A 6 -59.30 -9.79 1.05
CA LEU A 6 -58.94 -8.65 1.86
C LEU A 6 -57.43 -8.70 2.06
N VAL A 7 -56.69 -7.98 1.22
CA VAL A 7 -55.31 -7.59 1.52
C VAL A 7 -55.40 -6.80 2.82
N GLN A 8 -55.05 -7.42 3.94
CA GLN A 8 -54.81 -6.67 5.17
C GLN A 8 -53.72 -5.67 4.82
N ALA A 9 -54.08 -4.39 4.75
CA ALA A 9 -53.11 -3.32 4.70
C ALA A 9 -52.29 -3.43 6.00
N ARG A 10 -51.13 -4.10 5.91
CA ARG A 10 -50.16 -4.07 7.00
C ARG A 10 -49.77 -2.61 7.14
N ASP A 11 -49.88 -2.11 8.36
CA ASP A 11 -49.47 -0.76 8.71
C ASP A 11 -47.96 -0.63 8.43
N THR A 12 -47.59 0.14 7.41
CA THR A 12 -46.20 0.34 6.99
C THR A 12 -45.41 1.07 8.08
N GLY A 13 -46.08 1.84 8.94
CA GLY A 13 -45.49 2.42 10.15
C GLY A 13 -45.06 1.34 11.13
N LYS A 14 -45.93 0.37 11.41
CA LYS A 14 -45.59 -0.77 12.29
C LYS A 14 -44.47 -1.62 11.72
N LEU A 15 -44.46 -1.85 10.40
CA LEU A 15 -43.39 -2.58 9.73
C LEU A 15 -42.04 -1.86 9.85
N CYS A 16 -42.03 -0.54 9.75
CA CYS A 16 -40.84 0.28 9.99
C CYS A 16 -40.35 0.20 11.44
N GLU A 17 -41.25 0.22 12.43
CA GLU A 17 -40.89 0.08 13.85
C GLU A 17 -40.27 -1.30 14.15
N GLU A 18 -40.86 -2.37 13.62
CA GLU A 18 -40.33 -3.74 13.75
C GLU A 18 -38.96 -3.87 13.07
N LEU A 19 -38.78 -3.26 11.90
CA LEU A 19 -37.50 -3.22 11.19
C LEU A 19 -36.43 -2.47 12.00
N GLU A 20 -36.74 -1.28 12.53
CA GLU A 20 -35.82 -0.53 13.38
C GLU A 20 -35.41 -1.30 14.65
N SER A 21 -36.36 -2.00 15.28
CA SER A 21 -36.08 -2.88 16.43
C SER A 21 -35.17 -4.05 16.05
N ALA A 22 -35.43 -4.73 14.93
CA ALA A 22 -34.60 -5.83 14.45
C ALA A 22 -33.17 -5.36 14.11
N ILE A 23 -33.01 -4.17 13.52
CA ILE A 23 -31.71 -3.54 13.25
C ILE A 23 -30.96 -3.27 14.56
N TYR A 24 -31.63 -2.67 15.55
CA TYR A 24 -31.03 -2.35 16.85
C TYR A 24 -30.60 -3.60 17.63
N GLU A 25 -31.37 -4.69 17.51
CA GLU A 25 -31.07 -5.98 18.13
C GLU A 25 -30.09 -6.84 17.31
N HIS A 26 -29.56 -6.31 16.19
CA HIS A 26 -28.68 -7.01 15.25
C HIS A 26 -29.25 -8.34 14.70
N ARG A 27 -30.58 -8.46 14.60
CA ARG A 27 -31.28 -9.59 13.97
C ARG A 27 -31.36 -9.39 12.46
N LEU A 28 -30.23 -9.58 11.77
CA LEU A 28 -30.09 -9.23 10.34
C LEU A 28 -31.01 -10.02 9.41
N ASP A 29 -31.28 -11.30 9.69
CA ASP A 29 -32.23 -12.10 8.91
C ASP A 29 -33.66 -11.56 9.02
N ASP A 30 -34.11 -11.27 10.23
CA ASP A 30 -35.43 -10.69 10.49
C ASP A 30 -35.54 -9.31 9.82
N ALA A 31 -34.52 -8.47 10.00
CA ALA A 31 -34.44 -7.15 9.38
C ALA A 31 -34.48 -7.22 7.84
N TRP A 32 -33.78 -8.18 7.23
CA TRP A 32 -33.82 -8.39 5.78
C TRP A 32 -35.21 -8.80 5.29
N ASN A 33 -35.86 -9.74 5.97
CA ASN A 33 -37.20 -10.18 5.61
C ASN A 33 -38.24 -9.05 5.75
N LEU A 34 -38.14 -8.25 6.81
CA LEU A 34 -39.00 -7.08 7.03
C LEU A 34 -38.75 -6.00 5.98
N HIS A 35 -37.49 -5.76 5.61
CA HIS A 35 -37.12 -4.85 4.54
C HIS A 35 -37.68 -5.29 3.19
N GLU A 36 -37.55 -6.56 2.80
CA GLU A 36 -38.11 -7.09 1.55
C GLU A 36 -39.64 -6.94 1.51
N GLN A 37 -40.32 -7.24 2.62
CA GLN A 37 -41.76 -7.02 2.73
C GLN A 37 -42.12 -5.54 2.55
N HIS A 38 -41.35 -4.62 3.13
CA HIS A 38 -41.55 -3.18 2.95
C HIS A 38 -41.34 -2.78 1.49
N MET A 39 -40.29 -3.30 0.85
CA MET A 39 -39.99 -3.07 -0.57
C MET A 39 -41.14 -3.51 -1.49
N HIS A 40 -41.85 -4.59 -1.14
CA HIS A 40 -43.00 -5.07 -1.92
C HIS A 40 -44.26 -4.22 -1.74
N ILE A 41 -44.43 -3.55 -0.60
CA ILE A 41 -45.64 -2.78 -0.28
C ILE A 41 -45.50 -1.32 -0.72
N GLU A 42 -44.43 -0.65 -0.27
CA GLU A 42 -44.25 0.80 -0.42
C GLU A 42 -42.91 1.18 -1.08
N GLY A 43 -42.05 0.19 -1.36
CA GLY A 43 -40.70 0.43 -1.86
C GLY A 43 -39.73 0.74 -0.73
N PHE A 44 -38.78 1.65 -0.95
CA PHE A 44 -37.75 1.96 0.03
C PHE A 44 -38.35 2.59 1.30
N PRO A 45 -37.94 2.14 2.50
CA PRO A 45 -38.22 2.85 3.74
C PRO A 45 -37.65 4.28 3.75
N ARG A 46 -38.03 5.07 4.75
CA ARG A 46 -37.48 6.42 4.95
C ARG A 46 -35.95 6.40 5.04
N LYS A 47 -35.33 7.50 4.62
CA LYS A 47 -33.87 7.71 4.60
C LYS A 47 -33.15 7.23 5.87
N SER A 48 -33.64 7.58 7.07
CA SER A 48 -32.99 7.17 8.32
C SER A 48 -32.94 5.64 8.50
N ILE A 49 -34.01 4.93 8.17
CA ILE A 49 -34.10 3.47 8.29
C ILE A 49 -33.16 2.81 7.29
N VAL A 50 -33.15 3.28 6.04
CA VAL A 50 -32.31 2.72 4.97
C VAL A 50 -30.82 2.87 5.32
N ASN A 51 -30.40 4.02 5.85
CA ASN A 51 -29.01 4.21 6.27
C ASN A 51 -28.66 3.36 7.49
N ASN A 52 -29.52 3.29 8.52
CA ASN A 52 -29.31 2.42 9.69
C ASN A 52 -29.24 0.94 9.30
N PHE A 53 -30.06 0.52 8.35
CA PHE A 53 -30.04 -0.84 7.86
C PHE A 53 -28.74 -1.14 7.12
N LEU A 54 -28.33 -0.23 6.21
CA LEU A 54 -27.10 -0.39 5.45
C LEU A 54 -25.85 -0.41 6.35
N THR A 55 -25.81 0.41 7.40
CA THR A 55 -24.71 0.40 8.37
C THR A 55 -24.69 -0.89 9.19
N ALA A 56 -25.86 -1.43 9.57
CA ALA A 56 -25.95 -2.72 10.28
C ALA A 56 -25.53 -3.91 9.41
N LEU A 57 -25.90 -3.93 8.13
CA LEU A 57 -25.42 -4.93 7.17
C LEU A 57 -23.89 -4.84 7.02
N THR A 58 -23.37 -3.62 6.87
CA THR A 58 -21.93 -3.39 6.70
C THR A 58 -21.14 -3.73 7.96
N SER A 59 -21.67 -3.44 9.15
CA SER A 59 -20.98 -3.67 10.42
C SER A 59 -20.73 -5.14 10.73
N SER A 60 -21.51 -6.04 10.13
CA SER A 60 -21.34 -7.49 10.27
C SER A 60 -20.01 -8.01 9.72
N LEU A 61 -19.42 -7.32 8.72
CA LEU A 61 -18.33 -7.83 7.88
C LEU A 61 -18.58 -9.24 7.28
N ASP A 62 -19.83 -9.67 7.23
CA ASP A 62 -20.21 -10.90 6.55
C ASP A 62 -20.34 -10.63 5.05
N TYR A 63 -19.68 -11.46 4.24
CA TYR A 63 -19.71 -11.38 2.79
C TYR A 63 -21.15 -11.29 2.25
N GLN A 64 -22.06 -12.12 2.76
CA GLN A 64 -23.45 -12.22 2.27
C GLN A 64 -24.23 -10.94 2.59
N TRP A 65 -24.06 -10.39 3.79
CA TRP A 65 -24.77 -9.17 4.21
C TRP A 65 -24.24 -7.92 3.52
N ILE A 66 -22.93 -7.84 3.31
CA ILE A 66 -22.31 -6.72 2.59
C ILE A 66 -22.68 -6.74 1.11
N GLU A 67 -22.70 -7.91 0.47
CA GLU A 67 -23.14 -8.05 -0.93
C GLU A 67 -24.61 -7.67 -1.09
N LYS A 68 -25.48 -8.09 -0.15
CA LYS A 68 -26.87 -7.64 -0.08
C LYS A 68 -27.00 -6.12 0.10
N GLY A 69 -26.19 -5.53 0.98
CA GLY A 69 -26.12 -4.07 1.18
C GLY A 69 -25.67 -3.33 -0.09
N TYR A 70 -24.73 -3.88 -0.85
CA TYR A 70 -24.36 -3.36 -2.16
C TYR A 70 -25.51 -3.46 -3.17
N GLY A 71 -26.19 -4.60 -3.24
CA GLY A 71 -27.36 -4.80 -4.11
C GLY A 71 -28.51 -3.82 -3.81
N LEU A 72 -28.71 -3.46 -2.53
CA LEU A 72 -29.66 -2.41 -2.13
C LEU A 72 -29.31 -1.05 -2.77
N VAL A 73 -28.03 -0.69 -2.78
CA VAL A 73 -27.55 0.58 -3.37
C VAL A 73 -27.67 0.54 -4.89
N GLU A 74 -27.35 -0.58 -5.54
CA GLU A 74 -27.55 -0.74 -6.99
C GLU A 74 -29.03 -0.55 -7.38
N LYS A 75 -29.94 -1.26 -6.70
CA LYS A 75 -31.39 -1.13 -6.92
C LYS A 75 -31.90 0.30 -6.75
N ALA A 76 -31.43 0.99 -5.71
CA ALA A 76 -31.79 2.39 -5.50
C ALA A 76 -31.28 3.31 -6.62
N TRP A 77 -30.12 3.02 -7.21
CA TRP A 77 -29.62 3.75 -8.39
C TRP A 77 -30.48 3.50 -9.63
N GLU A 78 -30.86 2.24 -9.86
CA GLU A 78 -31.76 1.84 -10.95
C GLU A 78 -33.13 2.51 -10.83
N GLU A 79 -33.63 2.68 -9.61
CA GLU A 79 -34.90 3.37 -9.31
C GLU A 79 -34.78 4.90 -9.20
N HIS A 80 -33.62 5.50 -9.48
CA HIS A 80 -33.35 6.94 -9.33
C HIS A 80 -33.59 7.50 -7.91
N LYS A 81 -33.33 6.68 -6.89
CA LYS A 81 -33.48 6.97 -5.46
C LYS A 81 -32.14 7.10 -4.73
N GLN A 82 -31.06 7.46 -5.43
CA GLN A 82 -29.72 7.59 -4.85
C GLN A 82 -29.63 8.58 -3.67
N ASN A 83 -30.50 9.60 -3.63
CA ASN A 83 -30.57 10.59 -2.54
C ASN A 83 -31.03 10.00 -1.18
N LEU A 84 -31.46 8.74 -1.15
CA LEU A 84 -31.80 8.03 0.08
C LEU A 84 -30.58 7.75 0.96
N PHE A 85 -29.36 7.71 0.41
CA PHE A 85 -28.17 7.38 1.20
C PHE A 85 -27.40 8.62 1.61
N ASP A 86 -26.86 8.59 2.81
CA ASP A 86 -25.89 9.56 3.27
C ASP A 86 -24.49 9.23 2.75
N LYS A 87 -23.69 10.28 2.53
CA LYS A 87 -22.31 10.16 2.06
C LYS A 87 -21.50 9.24 2.96
N GLU A 88 -21.60 9.42 4.28
CA GLU A 88 -20.87 8.63 5.26
C GLU A 88 -21.29 7.16 5.26
N THR A 89 -22.57 6.87 5.04
CA THR A 89 -23.09 5.50 4.95
C THR A 89 -22.57 4.77 3.70
N LEU A 90 -22.57 5.44 2.54
CA LEU A 90 -21.99 4.86 1.32
C LEU A 90 -20.46 4.68 1.44
N LEU A 91 -19.77 5.64 2.05
CA LEU A 91 -18.33 5.55 2.28
C LEU A 91 -17.99 4.38 3.22
N TYR A 92 -18.80 4.18 4.26
CA TYR A 92 -18.67 3.05 5.19
C TYR A 92 -18.92 1.70 4.50
N LEU A 93 -19.96 1.61 3.67
CA LEU A 93 -20.21 0.43 2.84
C LEU A 93 -19.01 0.14 1.91
N SER A 94 -18.48 1.17 1.24
CA SER A 94 -17.32 1.01 0.37
C SER A 94 -16.09 0.49 1.12
N LEU A 95 -15.88 0.90 2.36
CA LEU A 95 -14.83 0.38 3.23
C LEU A 95 -15.08 -1.08 3.61
N GLY A 96 -16.31 -1.44 3.98
CA GLY A 96 -16.70 -2.83 4.27
C GLY A 96 -16.48 -3.76 3.07
N LEU A 97 -16.93 -3.34 1.88
CA LEU A 97 -16.71 -4.07 0.62
C LEU A 97 -15.22 -4.29 0.35
N ALA A 98 -14.39 -3.27 0.51
CA ALA A 98 -12.94 -3.41 0.32
C ALA A 98 -12.31 -4.37 1.35
N LYS A 99 -12.73 -4.29 2.62
CA LYS A 99 -12.28 -5.21 3.69
C LYS A 99 -12.66 -6.67 3.42
N CYS A 100 -13.82 -6.91 2.82
CA CYS A 100 -14.28 -8.24 2.40
C CYS A 100 -13.65 -8.71 1.07
N GLY A 101 -12.70 -7.96 0.50
CA GLY A 101 -12.03 -8.34 -0.74
C GLY A 101 -12.93 -8.21 -1.98
N LEU A 102 -13.90 -7.29 -1.96
CA LEU A 102 -14.80 -6.95 -3.07
C LEU A 102 -14.42 -5.60 -3.71
N PRO A 103 -13.29 -5.52 -4.44
CA PRO A 103 -12.78 -4.25 -4.96
C PRO A 103 -13.64 -3.63 -6.05
N ILE A 104 -14.34 -4.45 -6.86
CA ILE A 104 -15.23 -3.94 -7.91
C ILE A 104 -16.39 -3.16 -7.27
N PRO A 105 -17.25 -3.76 -6.40
CA PRO A 105 -18.27 -3.02 -5.67
C PRO A 105 -17.76 -1.81 -4.90
N ALA A 106 -16.65 -1.94 -4.16
CA ALA A 106 -16.07 -0.83 -3.42
C ALA A 106 -15.72 0.35 -4.34
N SER A 107 -15.06 0.08 -5.46
CA SER A 107 -14.72 1.12 -6.45
C SER A 107 -15.96 1.76 -7.08
N THR A 108 -17.02 0.98 -7.32
CA THR A 108 -18.28 1.48 -7.88
C THR A 108 -18.96 2.46 -6.92
N ILE A 109 -19.00 2.15 -5.62
CA ILE A 109 -19.57 3.07 -4.62
C ILE A 109 -18.79 4.39 -4.55
N LEU A 110 -17.45 4.34 -4.59
CA LEU A 110 -16.63 5.56 -4.64
C LEU A 110 -16.92 6.42 -5.88
N ARG A 111 -17.06 5.81 -7.06
CA ARG A 111 -17.42 6.55 -8.29
C ARG A 111 -18.81 7.17 -8.19
N LYS A 112 -19.78 6.41 -7.70
CA LYS A 112 -21.15 6.89 -7.43
C LYS A 112 -21.18 8.08 -6.47
N LEU A 113 -20.38 8.07 -5.41
CA LEU A 113 -20.22 9.22 -4.51
C LEU A 113 -19.70 10.46 -5.26
N ILE A 114 -18.70 10.30 -6.12
CA ILE A 114 -18.13 11.39 -6.91
C ILE A 114 -19.14 11.92 -7.94
N GLU A 115 -19.90 11.05 -8.60
CA GLU A 115 -20.97 11.41 -9.54
C GLU A 115 -22.07 12.25 -8.88
N MET A 116 -22.36 11.99 -7.60
CA MET A 116 -23.29 12.79 -6.79
C MET A 116 -22.66 14.05 -6.18
N GLU A 117 -21.43 14.40 -6.57
CA GLU A 117 -20.64 15.50 -6.00
C GLU A 117 -20.40 15.37 -4.47
N GLN A 118 -20.52 14.15 -3.94
CA GLN A 118 -20.26 13.81 -2.54
C GLN A 118 -18.80 13.41 -2.36
N PHE A 119 -17.87 14.36 -2.52
CA PHE A 119 -16.43 14.10 -2.55
C PHE A 119 -15.88 13.54 -1.22
N PRO A 120 -15.47 12.26 -1.14
CA PRO A 120 -14.84 11.72 0.07
C PRO A 120 -13.42 12.28 0.24
N PRO A 121 -12.99 12.63 1.47
CA PRO A 121 -11.63 13.11 1.69
C PRO A 121 -10.59 12.01 1.47
N VAL A 122 -9.37 12.39 1.07
CA VAL A 122 -8.26 11.45 0.77
C VAL A 122 -7.88 10.55 1.93
N THR A 123 -8.02 11.02 3.16
CA THR A 123 -7.81 10.21 4.37
C THR A 123 -8.77 9.02 4.46
N ALA A 124 -9.99 9.15 3.91
CA ALA A 124 -10.96 8.06 3.92
C ALA A 124 -10.81 7.13 2.71
N TRP A 125 -10.77 7.66 1.48
CA TRP A 125 -10.72 6.79 0.29
C TRP A 125 -9.37 6.10 0.10
N SER A 126 -8.28 6.65 0.63
CA SER A 126 -6.97 5.97 0.61
C SER A 126 -6.95 4.69 1.45
N ALA A 127 -7.70 4.61 2.55
CA ALA A 127 -7.85 3.38 3.32
C ALA A 127 -8.58 2.30 2.52
N ILE A 128 -9.64 2.68 1.80
CA ILE A 128 -10.38 1.79 0.89
C ILE A 128 -9.42 1.25 -0.18
N LEU A 129 -8.59 2.12 -0.77
CA LEU A 129 -7.56 1.68 -1.72
C LEU A 129 -6.55 0.72 -1.10
N ALA A 130 -6.15 0.95 0.15
CA ALA A 130 -5.17 0.12 0.83
C ALA A 130 -5.68 -1.32 1.01
N TYR A 131 -6.97 -1.48 1.35
CA TYR A 131 -7.62 -2.79 1.41
C TYR A 131 -7.78 -3.43 0.02
N MET A 132 -8.23 -2.66 -0.98
CA MET A 132 -8.33 -3.15 -2.36
C MET A 132 -6.97 -3.62 -2.90
N SER A 133 -5.89 -2.91 -2.55
CA SER A 133 -4.55 -3.18 -3.04
C SER A 133 -3.88 -4.42 -2.41
N GLN A 134 -4.59 -5.19 -1.60
CA GLN A 134 -4.09 -6.46 -1.05
C GLN A 134 -4.20 -7.63 -2.03
N ASN A 135 -4.87 -7.46 -3.18
CA ASN A 135 -4.98 -8.47 -4.24
C ASN A 135 -4.86 -7.87 -5.65
N SER A 136 -4.64 -8.72 -6.65
CA SER A 136 -4.35 -8.28 -8.03
C SER A 136 -5.47 -7.47 -8.67
N SER A 137 -6.72 -7.93 -8.55
CA SER A 137 -7.88 -7.26 -9.14
C SER A 137 -8.10 -5.87 -8.53
N GLY A 138 -7.94 -5.75 -7.21
CA GLY A 138 -8.11 -4.50 -6.50
C GLY A 138 -6.94 -3.53 -6.66
N SER A 139 -5.70 -4.00 -6.82
CA SER A 139 -4.56 -3.12 -7.12
C SER A 139 -4.68 -2.42 -8.46
N TYR A 140 -5.17 -3.11 -9.50
CA TYR A 140 -5.43 -2.47 -10.79
C TYR A 140 -6.49 -1.37 -10.65
N LEU A 141 -7.61 -1.68 -10.01
CA LEU A 141 -8.70 -0.73 -9.78
C LEU A 141 -8.29 0.44 -8.88
N ALA A 142 -7.44 0.21 -7.88
CA ALA A 142 -6.92 1.27 -7.03
C ALA A 142 -6.10 2.29 -7.83
N ALA A 143 -5.27 1.82 -8.77
CA ALA A 143 -4.52 2.70 -9.65
C ALA A 143 -5.44 3.44 -10.66
N GLU A 144 -6.50 2.81 -11.16
CA GLU A 144 -7.54 3.50 -11.94
C GLU A 144 -8.18 4.62 -11.14
N LEU A 145 -8.63 4.37 -9.91
CA LEU A 145 -9.25 5.38 -9.05
C LEU A 145 -8.31 6.56 -8.77
N VAL A 146 -7.03 6.30 -8.47
CA VAL A 146 -6.04 7.39 -8.28
C VAL A 146 -5.91 8.25 -9.53
N LEU A 147 -5.92 7.65 -10.72
CA LEU A 147 -5.85 8.38 -11.98
C LEU A 147 -7.13 9.17 -12.26
N GLU A 148 -8.29 8.52 -12.17
CA GLU A 148 -9.62 9.13 -12.37
C GLU A 148 -9.76 10.37 -11.48
N ILE A 149 -9.51 10.23 -10.17
CA ILE A 149 -9.56 11.34 -9.21
C ILE A 149 -8.46 12.36 -9.50
N GLY A 150 -7.23 11.92 -9.76
CA GLY A 150 -6.09 12.79 -10.03
C GLY A 150 -6.31 13.71 -11.23
N TYR A 151 -6.92 13.22 -12.31
CA TYR A 151 -7.17 14.01 -13.51
C TYR A 151 -8.16 15.17 -13.31
N LEU A 152 -8.96 15.14 -12.23
CA LEU A 152 -9.80 16.28 -11.83
C LEU A 152 -8.94 17.49 -11.42
N PHE A 153 -7.74 17.27 -10.88
CA PHE A 153 -6.84 18.31 -10.36
C PHE A 153 -5.71 18.70 -11.31
N GLN A 154 -5.61 18.05 -12.48
CA GLN A 154 -4.48 18.21 -13.39
C GLN A 154 -4.29 19.68 -13.80
N ASN A 155 -3.05 20.15 -13.79
CA ASN A 155 -2.66 21.47 -14.31
C ASN A 155 -3.44 22.65 -13.69
N GLY A 156 -3.86 22.54 -12.42
CA GLY A 156 -4.52 23.64 -11.72
C GLY A 156 -5.97 23.89 -12.14
N ARG A 157 -6.66 22.89 -12.68
CA ARG A 157 -8.10 22.95 -13.03
C ARG A 157 -9.01 23.37 -11.88
N VAL A 158 -8.61 23.09 -10.64
CA VAL A 158 -9.35 23.44 -9.43
C VAL A 158 -8.62 24.58 -8.72
N ASP A 159 -9.29 25.73 -8.59
CA ASP A 159 -8.76 26.89 -7.87
C ASP A 159 -8.85 26.66 -6.35
N PRO A 160 -7.71 26.56 -5.63
CA PRO A 160 -7.71 26.31 -4.21
C PRO A 160 -8.18 27.49 -3.35
N ARG A 161 -8.32 28.69 -3.95
CA ARG A 161 -8.74 29.91 -3.23
C ARG A 161 -10.26 30.04 -3.12
N LYS A 162 -11.02 29.22 -3.86
CA LYS A 162 -12.48 29.23 -3.82
C LYS A 162 -12.98 28.26 -2.76
N ASN A 163 -13.67 28.77 -1.74
CA ASN A 163 -14.22 27.95 -0.66
C ASN A 163 -15.21 26.88 -1.16
N SER A 164 -15.92 27.14 -2.27
CA SER A 164 -16.81 26.14 -2.90
C SER A 164 -16.07 24.87 -3.35
N ASN A 165 -14.75 24.95 -3.58
CA ASN A 165 -13.94 23.82 -4.01
C ASN A 165 -13.37 23.02 -2.84
N GLU A 166 -13.54 23.46 -1.59
CA GLU A 166 -12.97 22.80 -0.42
C GLU A 166 -13.30 21.29 -0.34
N PRO A 167 -14.56 20.85 -0.55
CA PRO A 167 -14.89 19.43 -0.54
C PRO A 167 -14.17 18.64 -1.65
N LEU A 168 -14.08 19.21 -2.86
CA LEU A 168 -13.38 18.59 -3.98
C LEU A 168 -11.87 18.52 -3.68
N ILE A 169 -11.26 19.59 -3.19
CA ILE A 169 -9.83 19.64 -2.86
C ILE A 169 -9.46 18.62 -1.78
N ALA A 170 -10.35 18.38 -0.80
CA ALA A 170 -10.14 17.37 0.22
C ALA A 170 -9.98 15.95 -0.35
N MET A 171 -10.53 15.68 -1.54
CA MET A 171 -10.41 14.40 -2.25
C MET A 171 -9.09 14.25 -3.01
N LYS A 172 -8.31 15.33 -3.19
CA LYS A 172 -7.08 15.31 -4.00
C LYS A 172 -6.11 14.20 -3.57
N PRO A 173 -5.57 13.38 -4.50
CA PRO A 173 -4.62 12.34 -4.16
C PRO A 173 -3.37 12.91 -3.49
N ASN A 174 -2.95 12.27 -2.41
CA ASN A 174 -1.72 12.57 -1.68
C ASN A 174 -0.65 11.49 -1.94
N THR A 175 0.53 11.68 -1.36
CA THR A 175 1.67 10.76 -1.51
C THR A 175 1.32 9.34 -1.03
N THR A 176 0.63 9.20 0.10
CA THR A 176 0.20 7.90 0.63
C THR A 176 -0.72 7.15 -0.33
N ALA A 177 -1.75 7.81 -0.86
CA ALA A 177 -2.68 7.20 -1.82
C ALA A 177 -1.97 6.74 -3.10
N CYS A 178 -1.03 7.56 -3.61
CA CYS A 178 -0.22 7.19 -4.77
C CYS A 178 0.71 6.01 -4.44
N ASN A 179 1.41 6.04 -3.30
CA ASN A 179 2.30 4.97 -2.87
C ASN A 179 1.57 3.63 -2.71
N ILE A 180 0.34 3.63 -2.17
CA ILE A 180 -0.52 2.44 -2.08
C ILE A 180 -0.78 1.85 -3.48
N ALA A 181 -1.27 2.68 -4.40
CA ALA A 181 -1.59 2.22 -5.76
C ALA A 181 -0.34 1.71 -6.50
N LEU A 182 0.78 2.41 -6.39
CA LEU A 182 2.04 2.03 -7.03
C LEU A 182 2.63 0.74 -6.43
N ALA A 183 2.62 0.59 -5.10
CA ALA A 183 3.09 -0.62 -4.43
C ALA A 183 2.22 -1.83 -4.79
N GLY A 184 0.89 -1.66 -4.82
CA GLY A 184 -0.03 -2.68 -5.33
C GLY A 184 0.28 -3.05 -6.79
N CYS A 185 0.48 -2.06 -7.66
CA CYS A 185 0.81 -2.33 -9.06
C CYS A 185 2.12 -3.12 -9.23
N LEU A 186 3.13 -2.80 -8.41
CA LEU A 186 4.37 -3.57 -8.38
C LEU A 186 4.11 -5.00 -7.91
N LEU A 187 3.46 -5.21 -6.78
CA LEU A 187 3.25 -6.56 -6.24
C LEU A 187 2.49 -7.49 -7.20
N PHE A 188 1.54 -6.96 -7.96
CA PHE A 188 0.67 -7.75 -8.85
C PHE A 188 0.98 -7.57 -10.34
N GLY A 189 2.11 -6.94 -10.69
CA GLY A 189 2.64 -6.92 -12.04
C GLY A 189 1.94 -5.96 -13.03
N THR A 190 1.12 -5.02 -12.57
CA THR A 190 0.45 -4.02 -13.42
C THR A 190 1.32 -2.78 -13.65
N THR A 191 2.59 -2.99 -13.99
CA THR A 191 3.63 -1.93 -14.01
C THR A 191 3.41 -0.84 -15.05
N ARG A 192 2.70 -1.12 -16.15
CA ARG A 192 2.27 -0.08 -17.11
C ARG A 192 1.30 0.92 -16.49
N LYS A 193 0.44 0.45 -15.59
CA LYS A 193 -0.51 1.31 -14.88
C LYS A 193 0.22 2.18 -13.86
N ALA A 194 1.23 1.63 -13.22
CA ALA A 194 2.12 2.39 -12.33
C ALA A 194 2.80 3.57 -13.04
N GLU A 195 3.24 3.42 -14.30
CA GLU A 195 3.81 4.54 -15.07
C GLU A 195 2.79 5.66 -15.28
N GLN A 196 1.54 5.33 -15.61
CA GLN A 196 0.50 6.35 -15.77
C GLN A 196 0.30 7.15 -14.48
N VAL A 197 0.34 6.49 -13.32
CA VAL A 197 0.25 7.15 -12.01
C VAL A 197 1.45 8.08 -11.80
N LEU A 198 2.68 7.61 -12.07
CA LEU A 198 3.89 8.43 -11.97
C LEU A 198 3.85 9.65 -12.89
N ASP A 199 3.35 9.51 -14.12
CA ASP A 199 3.20 10.61 -15.09
C ASP A 199 2.16 11.65 -14.64
N MET A 200 1.16 11.22 -13.87
CA MET A 200 0.08 12.07 -13.36
C MET A 200 0.52 12.87 -12.12
N MET A 201 1.25 12.25 -11.19
CA MET A 201 1.69 12.87 -9.92
C MET A 201 2.28 14.30 -10.03
N PRO A 202 3.24 14.61 -10.94
CA PRO A 202 3.79 15.96 -11.05
C PRO A 202 2.74 16.97 -11.53
N ARG A 203 1.75 16.53 -12.33
CA ARG A 203 0.71 17.41 -12.88
C ARG A 203 -0.32 17.84 -11.83
N ILE A 204 -0.38 17.14 -10.70
CA ILE A 204 -1.21 17.48 -9.55
C ILE A 204 -0.37 17.93 -8.34
N ASN A 205 0.93 18.12 -8.50
CA ASN A 205 1.85 18.53 -7.43
C ASN A 205 1.84 17.58 -6.21
N VAL A 206 1.82 16.25 -6.43
CA VAL A 206 2.06 15.30 -5.33
C VAL A 206 3.53 15.38 -4.91
N LYS A 207 3.76 15.47 -3.60
CA LYS A 207 5.11 15.52 -3.03
C LYS A 207 5.79 14.15 -3.12
N THR A 208 7.08 14.15 -3.42
CA THR A 208 7.91 12.96 -3.40
C THR A 208 8.46 12.71 -1.99
N ASP A 209 8.40 11.48 -1.51
CA ASP A 209 9.01 11.04 -0.26
C ASP A 209 10.01 9.89 -0.51
N ALA A 210 10.77 9.51 0.53
CA ALA A 210 11.77 8.44 0.44
C ALA A 210 11.16 7.12 -0.07
N THR A 211 9.96 6.78 0.40
CA THR A 211 9.23 5.57 -0.01
C THR A 211 8.89 5.60 -1.51
N LEU A 212 8.40 6.72 -2.02
CA LEU A 212 8.12 6.88 -3.45
C LEU A 212 9.38 6.72 -4.30
N LEU A 213 10.54 7.25 -3.86
CA LEU A 213 11.78 7.10 -4.63
C LEU A 213 12.15 5.62 -4.82
N ILE A 214 12.00 4.79 -3.78
CA ILE A 214 12.26 3.36 -3.89
C ILE A 214 11.23 2.66 -4.79
N ILE A 215 9.95 3.01 -4.65
CA ILE A 215 8.88 2.50 -5.53
C ILE A 215 9.18 2.86 -7.00
N MET A 216 9.58 4.10 -7.29
CA MET A 216 9.96 4.54 -8.63
C MET A 216 11.13 3.70 -9.17
N ALA A 217 12.12 3.39 -8.34
CA ALA A 217 13.25 2.55 -8.73
C ALA A 217 12.80 1.17 -9.21
N HIS A 218 11.87 0.53 -8.46
CA HIS A 218 11.28 -0.76 -8.85
C HIS A 218 10.45 -0.66 -10.14
N ILE A 219 9.68 0.41 -10.34
CA ILE A 219 8.88 0.60 -11.56
C ILE A 219 9.80 0.74 -12.77
N TYR A 220 10.82 1.59 -12.66
CA TYR A 220 11.79 1.82 -13.71
C TYR A 220 12.60 0.55 -14.04
N GLU A 221 12.99 -0.22 -13.03
CA GLU A 221 13.63 -1.52 -13.20
C GLU A 221 12.75 -2.50 -13.97
N ARG A 222 11.47 -2.61 -13.61
CA ARG A 222 10.55 -3.58 -14.23
C ARG A 222 10.15 -3.20 -15.65
N ASN A 223 10.09 -1.90 -15.95
CA ASN A 223 9.73 -1.39 -17.27
C ASN A 223 10.92 -1.07 -18.17
N GLY A 224 12.14 -1.18 -17.67
CA GLY A 224 13.36 -0.93 -18.46
C GLY A 224 13.70 0.53 -18.70
N ARG A 225 13.26 1.42 -17.80
CA ARG A 225 13.52 2.85 -17.81
C ARG A 225 14.92 3.16 -17.25
N ARG A 226 15.95 2.77 -18.00
CA ARG A 226 17.36 2.83 -17.56
C ARG A 226 17.84 4.25 -17.30
N GLU A 227 17.49 5.19 -18.17
CA GLU A 227 17.94 6.58 -18.03
C GLU A 227 17.25 7.25 -16.84
N GLU A 228 15.97 6.98 -16.63
CA GLU A 228 15.19 7.46 -15.50
C GLU A 228 15.74 6.89 -14.18
N LEU A 229 16.09 5.61 -14.14
CA LEU A 229 16.73 4.98 -12.98
C LEU A 229 18.12 5.58 -12.68
N LYS A 230 18.89 5.93 -13.72
CA LYS A 230 20.18 6.62 -13.58
C LYS A 230 20.02 8.06 -13.08
N MET A 231 18.98 8.77 -13.52
CA MET A 231 18.64 10.10 -13.00
C MET A 231 18.17 10.02 -11.55
N LEU A 232 17.41 8.98 -11.20
CA LEU A 232 16.96 8.72 -9.83
C LEU A 232 18.13 8.45 -8.88
N LYS A 233 19.21 7.79 -9.34
CA LYS A 233 20.43 7.57 -8.54
C LYS A 233 20.98 8.87 -7.93
N ARG A 234 21.04 9.95 -8.72
CA ARG A 234 21.55 11.25 -8.25
C ARG A 234 20.75 11.76 -7.06
N HIS A 235 19.43 11.63 -7.12
CA HIS A 235 18.54 12.04 -6.04
C HIS A 235 18.70 11.13 -4.81
N ILE A 236 18.84 9.82 -5.01
CA ILE A 236 19.05 8.86 -3.92
C ILE A 236 20.37 9.14 -3.17
N ASP A 237 21.45 9.43 -3.89
CA ASP A 237 22.75 9.73 -3.30
C ASP A 237 22.74 11.07 -2.52
N GLU A 238 21.78 11.97 -2.79
CA GLU A 238 21.61 13.26 -2.10
C GLU A 238 20.67 13.19 -0.86
N VAL A 239 19.85 12.14 -0.73
CA VAL A 239 18.88 12.02 0.37
C VAL A 239 19.56 11.53 1.65
N GLN A 240 19.51 12.34 2.71
CA GLN A 240 20.19 12.06 3.99
C GLN A 240 19.47 11.04 4.89
N ASN A 241 18.18 10.77 4.67
CA ASN A 241 17.32 10.00 5.59
C ASN A 241 16.82 8.66 5.01
N LEU A 242 17.57 8.04 4.10
CA LEU A 242 17.23 6.70 3.63
C LEU A 242 17.65 5.65 4.66
N SER A 243 16.77 4.69 4.94
CA SER A 243 17.17 3.52 5.73
C SER A 243 18.12 2.63 4.93
N ASP A 244 18.97 1.87 5.63
CA ASP A 244 19.86 0.88 5.01
C ASP A 244 19.12 -0.08 4.07
N LEU A 245 17.90 -0.46 4.45
CA LEU A 245 17.04 -1.32 3.63
C LEU A 245 16.61 -0.61 2.34
N GLN A 246 16.14 0.64 2.42
CA GLN A 246 15.75 1.42 1.24
C GLN A 246 16.95 1.64 0.30
N PHE A 247 18.10 2.00 0.85
CA PHE A 247 19.33 2.17 0.10
C PHE A 247 19.74 0.87 -0.62
N ARG A 248 19.76 -0.26 0.11
CA ARG A 248 20.03 -1.58 -0.47
C ARG A 248 19.07 -1.91 -1.62
N GLN A 249 17.79 -1.61 -1.45
CA GLN A 249 16.75 -1.92 -2.42
C GLN A 249 16.88 -1.11 -3.71
N PHE A 250 17.28 0.17 -3.61
CA PHE A 250 17.64 0.95 -4.79
C PHE A 250 18.76 0.30 -5.61
N TYR A 251 19.86 -0.09 -4.95
CA TYR A 251 20.98 -0.74 -5.65
C TYR A 251 20.62 -2.13 -6.17
N ASN A 252 19.74 -2.87 -5.49
CA ASN A 252 19.19 -4.12 -6.02
C ASN A 252 18.46 -3.89 -7.35
N CYS A 253 17.63 -2.85 -7.41
CA CYS A 253 16.94 -2.46 -8.65
C CYS A 253 17.94 -2.10 -9.75
N LEU A 254 18.96 -1.31 -9.42
CA LEU A 254 19.96 -0.86 -10.39
C LEU A 254 20.79 -2.02 -10.95
N LEU A 255 21.26 -2.93 -10.09
CA LEU A 255 21.99 -4.13 -10.51
C LEU A 255 21.10 -5.06 -11.35
N SER A 256 19.86 -5.30 -10.90
CA SER A 256 18.89 -6.12 -11.64
C SER A 256 18.62 -5.55 -13.03
N CYS A 257 18.49 -4.22 -13.14
CA CYS A 257 18.31 -3.53 -14.40
C CYS A 257 19.51 -3.75 -15.34
N HIS A 258 20.75 -3.53 -14.89
CA HIS A 258 21.92 -3.78 -15.72
C HIS A 258 21.99 -5.23 -16.22
N LEU A 259 21.69 -6.20 -15.35
CA LEU A 259 21.66 -7.63 -15.71
C LEU A 259 20.56 -7.95 -16.74
N LYS A 260 19.33 -7.46 -16.54
CA LYS A 260 18.19 -7.67 -17.45
C LYS A 260 18.48 -7.12 -18.85
N PHE A 261 19.11 -5.96 -18.95
CA PHE A 261 19.43 -5.30 -20.22
C PHE A 261 20.83 -5.62 -20.76
N ARG A 262 21.49 -6.64 -20.20
CA ARG A 262 22.82 -7.14 -20.64
C ARG A 262 23.91 -6.06 -20.66
N ASP A 263 23.79 -5.06 -19.81
CA ASP A 263 24.82 -4.05 -19.57
C ASP A 263 25.87 -4.61 -18.59
N LEU A 264 26.65 -5.56 -19.09
CA LEU A 264 27.63 -6.32 -18.32
C LEU A 264 28.76 -5.44 -17.79
N ASP A 265 29.09 -4.37 -18.49
CA ASP A 265 30.17 -3.47 -18.12
C ASP A 265 29.76 -2.66 -16.87
N SER A 266 28.54 -2.08 -16.87
CA SER A 266 28.01 -1.39 -15.68
C SER A 266 27.72 -2.34 -14.52
N ALA A 267 27.15 -3.54 -14.79
CA ALA A 267 26.90 -4.54 -13.75
C ALA A 267 28.20 -4.96 -13.05
N SER A 268 29.25 -5.23 -13.82
CA SER A 268 30.55 -5.64 -13.27
C SER A 268 31.25 -4.51 -12.54
N HIS A 269 31.20 -3.30 -13.09
CA HIS A 269 31.75 -2.12 -12.42
C HIS A 269 31.10 -1.92 -11.05
N MET A 270 29.78 -2.01 -10.97
CA MET A 270 29.03 -1.90 -9.72
C MET A 270 29.43 -2.97 -8.69
N VAL A 271 29.52 -4.24 -9.10
CA VAL A 271 29.94 -5.34 -8.21
C VAL A 271 31.36 -5.13 -7.71
N LEU A 272 32.29 -4.73 -8.58
CA LEU A 272 33.67 -4.44 -8.20
C LEU A 272 33.78 -3.25 -7.25
N GLU A 273 32.99 -2.18 -7.48
CA GLU A 273 32.94 -1.01 -6.60
C GLU A 273 32.44 -1.39 -5.18
N MET A 274 31.41 -2.23 -5.08
CA MET A 274 30.91 -2.75 -3.80
C MET A 274 32.00 -3.56 -3.07
N LEU A 275 32.71 -4.43 -3.78
CA LEU A 275 33.80 -5.23 -3.21
C LEU A 275 34.97 -4.37 -2.73
N GLU A 276 35.35 -3.34 -3.50
CA GLU A 276 36.40 -2.42 -3.12
C GLU A 276 36.03 -1.63 -1.85
N LYS A 277 34.78 -1.13 -1.77
CA LYS A 277 34.28 -0.43 -0.59
C LYS A 277 34.24 -1.34 0.64
N ALA A 278 33.79 -2.58 0.49
CA ALA A 278 33.79 -3.57 1.56
C ALA A 278 35.21 -3.88 2.06
N LYS A 279 36.19 -4.05 1.15
CA LYS A 279 37.60 -4.26 1.51
C LYS A 279 38.17 -3.05 2.26
N LYS A 280 37.88 -1.83 1.82
CA LYS A 280 38.29 -0.59 2.51
C LYS A 280 37.71 -0.51 3.92
N ALA A 281 36.42 -0.81 4.08
CA ALA A 281 35.75 -0.82 5.38
C ALA A 281 36.33 -1.88 6.32
N GLN A 282 36.61 -3.09 5.83
CA GLN A 282 37.25 -4.15 6.60
C GLN A 282 38.64 -3.72 7.09
N ASN A 283 39.46 -3.15 6.20
CA ASN A 283 40.80 -2.66 6.57
C ASN A 283 40.71 -1.54 7.62
N ALA A 284 39.77 -0.61 7.48
CA ALA A 284 39.55 0.45 8.46
C ALA A 284 39.14 -0.10 9.83
N LEU A 285 38.27 -1.11 9.87
CA LEU A 285 37.88 -1.80 11.10
C LEU A 285 39.07 -2.53 11.75
N SER A 286 39.89 -3.23 10.96
CA SER A 286 41.11 -3.87 11.47
C SER A 286 42.09 -2.87 12.06
N LEU A 287 42.30 -1.71 11.41
CA LEU A 287 43.13 -0.63 11.93
C LEU A 287 42.58 -0.03 13.21
N ALA A 288 41.26 0.21 13.28
CA ALA A 288 40.61 0.70 14.49
C ALA A 288 40.78 -0.28 15.66
N ASN A 289 40.55 -1.57 15.43
CA ASN A 289 40.73 -2.61 16.46
C ASN A 289 42.18 -2.68 16.97
N LEU A 290 43.17 -2.54 16.08
CA LEU A 290 44.59 -2.47 16.47
C LEU A 290 44.90 -1.24 17.32
N SER A 291 44.31 -0.07 17.02
CA SER A 291 44.47 1.13 17.85
C SER A 291 43.84 0.98 19.25
N PHE A 292 42.69 0.31 19.36
CA PHE A 292 42.06 0.03 20.65
C PHE A 292 42.85 -0.99 21.50
N GLU A 293 43.54 -1.95 20.87
CA GLU A 293 44.41 -2.89 21.58
C GLU A 293 45.72 -2.23 22.06
N THR A 294 46.26 -1.26 21.32
CA THR A 294 47.42 -0.49 21.76
C THR A 294 47.09 0.45 22.93
N ASP A 295 45.88 1.02 22.96
CA ASP A 295 45.44 1.88 24.08
C ASP A 295 45.12 1.09 25.36
N LYS A 296 44.62 -0.15 25.23
CA LYS A 296 44.44 -1.08 26.37
C LYS A 296 45.77 -1.57 26.95
N LYS A 297 46.86 -1.60 26.19
CA LYS A 297 48.19 -1.94 26.69
C LYS A 297 48.89 -0.78 27.42
N CYS A 298 48.40 0.45 27.32
CA CYS A 298 49.02 1.63 27.94
C CYS A 298 48.27 2.16 29.18
N SER A 299 47.16 1.53 29.59
CA SER A 299 46.37 1.99 30.74
C SER A 299 46.01 0.84 31.69
N THR A 300 46.98 0.40 32.47
CA THR A 300 46.75 -0.38 33.70
C THR A 300 46.61 0.57 34.88
N SER A 301 45.38 0.86 35.31
CA SER A 301 45.05 1.34 36.66
C SER A 301 43.55 1.19 36.93
N PRO A 302 43.10 0.82 38.16
CA PRO A 302 41.80 0.20 38.37
C PRO A 302 40.69 1.17 38.80
N HIS A 303 39.46 0.75 38.46
CA HIS A 303 38.16 1.15 39.00
C HIS A 303 37.61 2.56 38.75
N ARG A 304 36.48 2.61 38.01
CA ARG A 304 35.14 2.87 38.59
C ARG A 304 34.03 2.47 37.61
N HIS A 305 33.08 1.69 38.11
CA HIS A 305 31.76 1.49 37.53
C HIS A 305 31.04 2.83 37.37
N VAL A 306 30.40 3.08 36.22
CA VAL A 306 29.00 3.55 36.14
C VAL A 306 28.41 3.06 34.81
N SER A 307 27.21 2.50 34.93
CA SER A 307 26.25 2.01 33.94
C SER A 307 25.92 2.99 32.80
N GLY A 308 25.65 2.43 31.62
CA GLY A 308 25.12 3.15 30.46
C GLY A 308 24.48 2.20 29.45
N GLU A 309 23.20 1.93 29.69
CA GLU A 309 22.11 1.77 28.71
C GLU A 309 22.26 0.79 27.53
N GLU A 310 21.47 -0.28 27.67
CA GLU A 310 20.99 -1.16 26.60
C GLU A 310 20.45 -0.37 25.41
N LEU A 311 21.03 -0.58 24.22
CA LEU A 311 20.37 -0.26 22.95
C LEU A 311 20.13 -1.54 22.16
N ASN A 312 18.97 -2.13 22.45
CA ASN A 312 18.10 -2.95 21.62
C ASN A 312 18.70 -3.49 20.31
N HIS A 313 19.21 -4.72 20.39
CA HIS A 313 19.16 -5.66 19.28
C HIS A 313 17.71 -5.95 18.94
N ILE A 314 17.18 -5.33 17.88
CA ILE A 314 15.94 -5.81 17.27
C ILE A 314 16.30 -7.00 16.39
N ASN A 315 16.29 -8.18 17.01
CA ASN A 315 16.22 -9.44 16.29
C ASN A 315 14.82 -9.54 15.68
N PHE A 316 14.70 -9.34 14.37
CA PHE A 316 13.48 -9.71 13.65
C PHE A 316 13.50 -11.22 13.43
N ASP A 317 12.96 -11.93 14.40
CA ASP A 317 12.69 -13.36 14.31
C ASP A 317 11.64 -13.64 13.22
N GLY A 318 11.89 -14.69 12.45
CA GLY A 318 11.03 -15.18 11.41
C GLY A 318 9.82 -15.88 12.01
N SER A 319 8.75 -15.13 12.26
CA SER A 319 7.43 -15.70 12.48
C SER A 319 6.52 -15.28 11.33
N GLU A 320 6.23 -16.23 10.44
CA GLU A 320 4.97 -16.21 9.71
C GLU A 320 3.86 -16.18 10.75
N ASN A 321 3.04 -15.11 10.81
CA ASN A 321 1.72 -15.21 11.39
C ASN A 321 0.75 -14.14 10.85
N PRO A 322 -0.54 -14.49 10.67
CA PRO A 322 -1.53 -13.76 9.86
C PRO A 322 -2.33 -12.73 10.67
N SER A 323 -1.75 -12.17 11.73
CA SER A 323 -2.51 -11.50 12.80
C SER A 323 -2.79 -10.00 12.60
N LEU A 324 -2.23 -9.35 11.58
CA LEU A 324 -2.45 -7.91 11.35
C LEU A 324 -3.81 -7.59 10.69
N VAL A 325 -4.50 -8.58 10.13
CA VAL A 325 -5.73 -8.37 9.35
C VAL A 325 -7.00 -8.46 10.21
N GLN A 326 -6.92 -9.03 11.41
CA GLN A 326 -8.08 -9.18 12.30
C GLN A 326 -8.26 -7.96 13.21
N ARG A 327 -8.29 -6.76 12.60
CA ARG A 327 -8.75 -5.56 13.30
C ARG A 327 -10.26 -5.58 13.33
N HIS A 328 -10.84 -5.52 14.53
CA HIS A 328 -12.27 -5.29 14.73
C HIS A 328 -12.74 -4.18 13.80
N PHE A 329 -13.77 -4.46 13.02
CA PHE A 329 -14.37 -3.47 12.14
C PHE A 329 -14.82 -2.27 12.97
N LEU A 330 -14.46 -1.08 12.52
CA LEU A 330 -14.81 0.17 13.20
C LEU A 330 -16.33 0.28 13.23
N SER A 331 -16.95 0.43 14.40
CA SER A 331 -18.39 0.65 14.45
C SER A 331 -18.75 1.94 13.70
N TYR A 332 -19.96 2.00 13.15
CA TYR A 332 -20.39 3.15 12.36
C TYR A 332 -20.38 4.45 13.18
N GLU A 333 -20.68 4.39 14.48
CA GLU A 333 -20.67 5.57 15.35
C GLU A 333 -19.25 6.14 15.50
N ILE A 334 -18.25 5.27 15.62
CA ILE A 334 -16.85 5.70 15.73
C ILE A 334 -16.37 6.24 14.38
N PHE A 335 -16.71 5.55 13.28
CA PHE A 335 -16.45 6.00 11.92
C PHE A 335 -17.03 7.39 11.66
N TYR A 336 -18.30 7.60 11.98
CA TYR A 336 -19.02 8.85 11.73
C TYR A 336 -18.52 10.01 12.60
N ARG A 337 -18.08 9.72 13.84
CA ARG A 337 -17.53 10.74 14.75
C ARG A 337 -16.14 11.22 14.33
N ASP A 338 -15.34 10.39 13.65
CA ASP A 338 -14.03 10.76 13.15
C ASP A 338 -14.14 11.60 11.87
N ARG A 339 -14.44 12.89 12.03
CA ARG A 339 -14.61 13.83 10.91
C ARG A 339 -13.36 14.01 10.04
N LYS A 340 -12.17 13.69 10.55
CA LYS A 340 -10.90 13.78 9.80
C LYS A 340 -10.46 12.44 9.21
N PHE A 341 -11.12 11.35 9.61
CA PHE A 341 -10.75 9.97 9.26
C PHE A 341 -9.30 9.64 9.64
N SER A 342 -8.81 10.17 10.76
CA SER A 342 -7.44 9.95 11.23
C SER A 342 -7.14 8.48 11.53
N ARG A 343 -8.15 7.71 11.98
CA ARG A 343 -8.00 6.26 12.14
C ARG A 343 -7.81 5.54 10.81
N LEU A 344 -8.57 5.93 9.79
CA LEU A 344 -8.43 5.36 8.44
C LEU A 344 -7.11 5.74 7.80
N GLU A 345 -6.63 6.96 8.01
CA GLU A 345 -5.30 7.39 7.56
C GLU A 345 -4.19 6.51 8.19
N THR A 346 -4.35 6.16 9.47
CA THR A 346 -3.44 5.23 10.16
C THR A 346 -3.51 3.83 9.54
N GLU A 347 -4.72 3.28 9.37
CA GLU A 347 -4.93 1.96 8.73
C GLU A 347 -4.34 1.92 7.30
N ALA A 348 -4.51 2.99 6.52
CA ALA A 348 -3.97 3.10 5.17
C ALA A 348 -2.44 3.05 5.17
N THR A 349 -1.80 3.73 6.13
CA THR A 349 -0.35 3.78 6.28
C THR A 349 0.22 2.41 6.70
N GLU A 350 -0.41 1.73 7.64
CA GLU A 350 0.04 0.40 8.08
C GLU A 350 -0.14 -0.66 6.99
N LEU A 351 -1.23 -0.59 6.22
CA LEU A 351 -1.42 -1.45 5.06
C LEU A 351 -0.41 -1.14 3.95
N LEU A 352 -0.06 0.13 3.74
CA LEU A 352 1.03 0.51 2.86
C LEU A 352 2.34 -0.13 3.33
N ASP A 353 2.68 -0.06 4.63
CA ASP A 353 3.88 -0.69 5.17
C ASP A 353 3.90 -2.20 4.92
N VAL A 354 2.75 -2.88 5.05
CA VAL A 354 2.63 -4.30 4.68
C VAL A 354 2.92 -4.54 3.20
N LEU A 355 2.40 -3.70 2.29
CA LEU A 355 2.70 -3.81 0.85
C LEU A 355 4.18 -3.56 0.57
N ILE A 356 4.78 -2.57 1.21
CA ILE A 356 6.20 -2.25 1.08
C ILE A 356 7.04 -3.41 1.60
N MET A 357 6.75 -3.96 2.78
CA MET A 357 7.49 -5.12 3.30
C MET A 357 7.40 -6.34 2.38
N LYS A 358 6.23 -6.60 1.78
CA LYS A 358 6.09 -7.65 0.75
C LYS A 358 6.96 -7.36 -0.47
N LEU A 359 7.04 -6.10 -0.91
CA LEU A 359 7.83 -5.67 -2.06
C LEU A 359 9.34 -5.79 -1.79
N LEU A 360 9.81 -5.29 -0.64
CA LEU A 360 11.24 -5.28 -0.29
C LEU A 360 11.79 -6.69 -0.03
N ARG A 361 10.95 -7.68 0.29
CA ARG A 361 11.34 -9.10 0.36
C ARG A 361 11.54 -9.76 -1.02
N GLN A 362 11.16 -9.10 -2.12
CA GLN A 362 11.31 -9.67 -3.46
C GLN A 362 12.73 -9.44 -4.01
N VAL A 363 13.53 -10.51 -4.05
CA VAL A 363 14.84 -10.65 -4.72
C VAL A 363 15.98 -9.84 -4.08
N GLU A 364 16.93 -10.54 -3.45
CA GLU A 364 18.16 -9.97 -2.90
C GLU A 364 19.39 -10.35 -3.73
N LEU A 365 19.80 -9.44 -4.63
CA LEU A 365 21.11 -9.52 -5.31
C LEU A 365 22.21 -8.93 -4.43
N ILE A 366 21.84 -8.07 -3.49
CA ILE A 366 22.74 -7.30 -2.65
C ILE A 366 22.28 -7.47 -1.21
N THR A 367 23.25 -7.72 -0.34
CA THR A 367 23.11 -7.71 1.12
C THR A 367 23.86 -6.51 1.71
N THR A 368 23.66 -6.24 2.99
CA THR A 368 24.47 -5.26 3.73
C THR A 368 25.14 -5.96 4.89
N GLU A 369 26.45 -5.80 5.01
CA GLU A 369 27.21 -6.22 6.18
C GLU A 369 27.83 -4.97 6.83
N ARG A 370 27.48 -4.72 8.10
CA ARG A 370 28.02 -3.59 8.89
C ARG A 370 27.88 -2.23 8.16
N GLY A 371 26.74 -1.99 7.52
CA GLY A 371 26.46 -0.75 6.77
C GLY A 371 27.08 -0.69 5.36
N VAL A 372 27.78 -1.73 4.90
CA VAL A 372 28.40 -1.76 3.57
C VAL A 372 27.67 -2.73 2.64
N LEU A 373 27.28 -2.26 1.45
CA LEU A 373 26.64 -3.08 0.43
C LEU A 373 27.61 -4.14 -0.11
N GLN A 374 27.10 -5.37 -0.26
CA GLN A 374 27.86 -6.48 -0.80
C GLN A 374 27.00 -7.34 -1.74
N PRO A 375 27.57 -7.84 -2.85
CA PRO A 375 26.87 -8.77 -3.73
C PRO A 375 26.63 -10.13 -3.05
N THR A 376 25.44 -10.70 -3.23
CA THR A 376 25.11 -12.06 -2.76
C THR A 376 25.61 -13.13 -3.74
N GLU A 377 25.63 -14.40 -3.31
CA GLU A 377 25.91 -15.53 -4.22
C GLU A 377 24.98 -15.53 -5.44
N SER A 378 23.70 -15.17 -5.23
CA SER A 378 22.71 -15.04 -6.30
C SER A 378 23.10 -13.99 -7.33
N ALA A 379 23.66 -12.84 -6.91
CA ALA A 379 24.18 -11.84 -7.85
C ALA A 379 25.32 -12.39 -8.70
N TYR A 380 26.28 -13.10 -8.11
CA TYR A 380 27.38 -13.70 -8.86
C TYR A 380 26.88 -14.74 -9.86
N VAL A 381 25.99 -15.64 -9.43
CA VAL A 381 25.42 -16.67 -10.31
C VAL A 381 24.70 -16.02 -11.51
N LYS A 382 23.88 -14.99 -11.27
CA LYS A 382 23.19 -14.28 -12.36
C LYS A 382 24.18 -13.57 -13.27
N LEU A 383 25.18 -12.89 -12.72
CA LEU A 383 26.19 -12.19 -13.51
C LEU A 383 26.98 -13.16 -14.40
N ILE A 384 27.44 -14.28 -13.84
CA ILE A 384 28.14 -15.34 -14.58
C ILE A 384 27.26 -15.90 -15.69
N LYS A 385 25.99 -16.19 -15.39
CA LYS A 385 25.04 -16.71 -16.38
C LYS A 385 24.89 -15.75 -17.56
N VAL A 386 24.71 -14.45 -17.31
CA VAL A 386 24.58 -13.45 -18.39
C VAL A 386 25.88 -13.32 -19.20
N TYR A 387 27.06 -13.44 -18.57
CA TYR A 387 28.35 -13.46 -19.27
C TYR A 387 28.51 -14.64 -20.23
N LEU A 388 28.11 -15.84 -19.77
CA LEU A 388 28.13 -17.06 -20.58
C LEU A 388 27.17 -16.95 -21.76
N GLU A 389 25.95 -16.46 -21.53
CA GLU A 389 24.95 -16.21 -22.57
C GLU A 389 25.41 -15.17 -23.61
N ALA A 390 26.27 -14.23 -23.21
CA ALA A 390 26.81 -13.19 -24.09
C ALA A 390 28.11 -13.63 -24.82
N GLY A 391 28.65 -14.82 -24.56
CA GLY A 391 29.90 -15.30 -25.15
C GLY A 391 31.15 -14.50 -24.75
N ARG A 392 31.08 -13.70 -23.68
CA ARG A 392 32.17 -12.80 -23.24
C ARG A 392 33.05 -13.45 -22.17
N ASN A 393 33.96 -14.33 -22.57
CA ASN A 393 34.83 -15.07 -21.63
C ASN A 393 35.94 -14.23 -20.96
N LYS A 394 36.26 -13.02 -21.46
CA LYS A 394 37.38 -12.20 -20.95
C LYS A 394 37.04 -11.40 -19.67
N GLY A 395 35.80 -10.96 -19.50
CA GLY A 395 35.37 -10.24 -18.27
C GLY A 395 35.19 -11.17 -17.05
N PHE A 396 34.94 -12.44 -17.32
CA PHE A 396 34.72 -13.52 -16.36
C PHE A 396 35.88 -13.71 -15.36
N GLY A 397 37.14 -13.64 -15.82
CA GLY A 397 38.31 -13.95 -14.99
C GLY A 397 38.54 -12.97 -13.83
N ARG A 398 38.23 -11.68 -14.02
CA ARG A 398 38.43 -10.65 -12.98
C ARG A 398 37.46 -10.83 -11.79
N ILE A 399 36.21 -11.14 -12.08
CA ILE A 399 35.16 -11.26 -11.05
C ILE A 399 35.27 -12.61 -10.32
N SER A 400 35.59 -13.68 -11.05
CA SER A 400 35.76 -15.02 -10.46
C SER A 400 36.94 -15.10 -9.49
N ASN A 401 38.03 -14.36 -9.72
CA ASN A 401 39.18 -14.37 -8.82
C ASN A 401 38.86 -13.68 -7.49
N GLN A 402 38.15 -12.55 -7.54
CA GLN A 402 37.83 -11.77 -6.34
C GLN A 402 36.66 -12.37 -5.53
N GLY A 403 35.73 -13.07 -6.18
CA GLY A 403 34.70 -13.87 -5.49
C GLY A 403 35.24 -15.12 -4.78
N ARG A 404 36.35 -15.71 -5.29
CA ARG A 404 37.01 -16.85 -4.63
C ARG A 404 37.84 -16.45 -3.41
N GLU A 405 38.45 -15.28 -3.40
CA GLU A 405 39.23 -14.77 -2.24
C GLU A 405 38.36 -14.70 -0.96
N ARG A 406 37.05 -14.42 -1.08
CA ARG A 406 36.14 -14.42 0.08
C ARG A 406 35.75 -15.80 0.60
N LYS A 407 35.62 -16.82 -0.27
CA LYS A 407 35.42 -18.21 0.19
C LYS A 407 36.57 -18.72 1.06
N PHE A 408 37.75 -18.10 0.98
CA PHE A 408 38.90 -18.42 1.83
C PHE A 408 39.04 -17.52 3.06
N SER A 409 38.35 -16.37 3.15
CA SER A 409 38.38 -15.52 4.35
C SER A 409 37.34 -15.92 5.40
N ASP A 410 36.26 -16.59 5.02
CA ASP A 410 35.19 -17.01 5.95
C ASP A 410 35.44 -18.40 6.58
N ILE A 411 36.60 -19.01 6.31
CA ILE A 411 37.02 -20.34 6.83
C ILE A 411 38.34 -20.25 7.63
N CYS A 412 38.81 -19.06 8.00
CA CYS A 412 39.98 -18.91 8.88
C CYS A 412 39.72 -18.00 10.08
#